data_AF-A0A920A595-F1
#
_entry.id   AF-A0A920A595-F1
#
_cell.length_a   1.000
_cell.length_b   1.000
_cell.length_c   1.000
_cell.angle_alpha   90.00
_cell.angle_beta   90.00
_cell.angle_gamma   90.00
#
_symmetry.space_group_name_H-M   'P 1'
#
loop_
_entity.id
_entity.type
_entity.pdbx_description
1 polymer ?
#
loop_
_entity_poly.entity_id
_entity_poly.type
_entity_poly.pdbx_seq_one_letter_code
_entity_poly.pdbx_strand_id
1 'polypeptide(L)'
;MSLLNKVTEPIAETKMGILSEWALRLCLSWVMFEYGQPKFNKLLESPDVPLSFIPKMEFFSDFPVVSSWLITISELILIPLFIILGGLKFIGPTAKALSTLGGILGTFVMAVIIWGFHFPVLNESFSDIHLQLMLLAMSVYFLFK
;
A
#
# COMPACT_ATOMS: atom_id res chain seq x y z
N MET A 1 28.66 26.60 26.79
CA MET A 1 28.04 26.02 25.57
C MET A 1 27.55 24.63 25.96
N SER A 2 26.23 24.50 26.06
CA SER A 2 25.57 23.57 26.99
C SER A 2 25.46 22.14 26.47
N LEU A 3 25.53 21.17 27.40
CA LEU A 3 25.13 19.76 27.27
C LEU A 3 23.78 19.53 26.57
N LEU A 4 22.95 20.57 26.44
CA LEU A 4 21.69 20.58 25.69
C LEU A 4 21.81 20.22 24.20
N ASN A 5 22.96 20.44 23.55
CA ASN A 5 23.13 20.08 22.14
C ASN A 5 23.41 18.58 21.89
N LYS A 6 23.58 17.77 22.93
CA LYS A 6 23.91 16.33 22.81
C LYS A 6 22.67 15.43 22.85
N VAL A 7 21.48 15.97 23.11
CA VAL A 7 20.24 15.20 23.33
C VAL A 7 19.39 15.08 22.06
N THR A 8 19.68 15.88 21.03
CA THR A 8 19.07 15.74 19.71
C THR A 8 19.98 14.95 18.78
N GLU A 9 20.24 13.68 19.11
CA GLU A 9 20.43 12.72 18.00
C GLU A 9 19.17 12.82 17.14
N PRO A 10 19.27 12.85 15.80
CA PRO A 10 18.10 12.93 14.95
C PRO A 10 17.11 11.86 15.37
N ILE A 11 15.87 12.21 15.67
CA ILE A 11 14.81 11.26 16.04
C ILE A 11 14.75 10.09 15.02
N ALA A 12 15.16 10.35 13.78
CA ALA A 12 15.33 9.39 12.70
C ALA A 12 16.27 8.20 12.99
N GLU A 13 17.26 8.33 13.89
CA GLU A 13 18.21 7.27 14.24
C GLU A 13 17.99 6.66 15.64
N THR A 14 17.04 7.21 16.41
CA THR A 14 16.68 6.62 17.70
C THR A 14 15.96 5.29 17.53
N LYS A 15 16.09 4.37 18.50
CA LYS A 15 15.36 3.09 18.54
C LYS A 15 13.84 3.25 18.33
N MET A 16 13.30 4.42 18.71
CA MET A 16 11.90 4.79 18.50
C MET A 16 11.57 5.09 17.04
N GLY A 17 12.48 5.74 16.29
CA GLY A 17 12.34 5.96 14.85
C GLY A 17 12.24 4.64 14.09
N ILE A 18 13.13 3.68 14.41
CA ILE A 18 13.10 2.33 13.81
C ILE A 18 11.80 1.60 14.14
N LEU A 19 11.34 1.65 15.40
CA LEU A 19 10.09 1.02 15.81
C LEU A 19 8.89 1.62 15.06
N SER A 20 8.84 2.95 14.93
CA SER A 20 7.75 3.65 14.24
C SER A 20 7.70 3.31 12.75
N GLU A 21 8.85 3.18 12.09
CA GLU A 21 8.91 2.77 10.69
C GLU A 21 8.41 1.34 10.51
N TRP A 22 8.84 0.40 11.36
CA TRP A 22 8.37 -0.98 11.32
C TRP A 22 6.87 -1.09 11.63
N ALA A 23 6.35 -0.28 12.55
CA ALA A 23 4.92 -0.22 12.81
C ALA A 23 4.13 0.22 11.57
N LEU A 24 4.62 1.23 10.84
CA LEU A 24 4.00 1.66 9.58
C LEU A 24 4.08 0.56 8.50
N ARG A 25 5.22 -0.14 8.39
CA ARG A 25 5.39 -1.24 7.43
C ARG A 25 4.38 -2.35 7.72
N LEU A 26 4.33 -2.81 8.96
CA LEU A 26 3.41 -3.87 9.39
C LEU A 26 1.95 -3.45 9.22
N CYS A 27 1.60 -2.20 9.58
CA CYS A 27 0.24 -1.69 9.43
C CYS A 27 -0.18 -1.65 7.96
N LEU A 28 0.65 -1.09 7.06
CA LEU A 28 0.34 -1.03 5.64
C LEU A 28 0.21 -2.44 5.05
N SER A 29 1.18 -3.31 5.32
CA SER A 29 1.18 -4.69 4.84
C SER A 29 -0.05 -5.47 5.34
N TRP A 30 -0.41 -5.31 6.61
CA TRP A 30 -1.56 -5.99 7.20
C TRP A 30 -2.86 -5.53 6.57
N VAL A 31 -3.08 -4.22 6.45
CA VAL A 31 -4.33 -3.69 5.89
C VAL A 31 -4.47 -4.09 4.42
N MET A 32 -3.40 -4.00 3.63
CA MET A 32 -3.43 -4.45 2.23
C MET A 32 -3.74 -5.94 2.11
N PHE A 33 -3.15 -6.78 2.98
CA PHE A 33 -3.43 -8.20 3.03
C PHE A 33 -4.91 -8.49 3.33
N GLU A 34 -5.47 -7.85 4.36
CA GLU A 34 -6.89 -7.97 4.75
C GLU A 34 -7.85 -7.57 3.62
N TYR A 35 -7.52 -6.55 2.83
CA TYR A 35 -8.32 -6.15 1.67
C TYR A 35 -8.16 -7.10 0.48
N GLY A 36 -6.96 -7.66 0.28
CA GLY A 36 -6.66 -8.58 -0.82
C GLY A 36 -7.23 -9.98 -0.62
N GLN A 37 -7.27 -10.49 0.62
CA GLN A 37 -7.67 -11.86 0.92
C GLN A 37 -9.10 -12.21 0.45
N PRO A 38 -10.16 -11.42 0.76
CA PRO A 38 -11.51 -11.73 0.29
C PRO A 38 -11.65 -11.62 -1.23
N LYS A 39 -10.87 -10.73 -1.87
CA LYS A 39 -10.83 -10.62 -3.34
C LYS A 39 -10.23 -11.87 -3.97
N PHE A 40 -9.14 -12.36 -3.39
CA PHE A 40 -8.46 -13.57 -3.83
C PHE A 40 -9.33 -14.82 -3.68
N ASN A 41 -10.01 -14.98 -2.55
CA ASN A 41 -10.92 -16.10 -2.34
C ASN A 41 -12.04 -16.11 -3.39
N LYS A 42 -12.64 -14.95 -3.66
CA LYS A 42 -13.68 -14.81 -4.71
C LYS A 42 -13.15 -15.18 -6.10
N LEU A 43 -11.94 -14.75 -6.43
CA LEU A 43 -11.30 -15.07 -7.71
C LEU A 43 -10.88 -16.53 -7.81
N LEU A 44 -10.52 -17.19 -6.71
CA LEU A 44 -10.30 -18.64 -6.72
C LEU A 44 -11.59 -19.44 -6.94
N GLU A 45 -12.69 -19.01 -6.32
CA GLU A 45 -14.00 -19.64 -6.49
C GLU A 45 -14.55 -19.45 -7.91
N SER A 46 -14.23 -18.34 -8.57
CA SER A 46 -14.68 -18.03 -9.93
C SER A 46 -13.60 -17.29 -10.74
N PRO A 47 -12.59 -18.00 -11.27
CA PRO A 47 -11.40 -17.41 -11.89
C PRO A 47 -11.66 -16.51 -13.10
N ASP A 48 -12.71 -16.83 -13.86
CA ASP A 48 -13.09 -16.12 -15.09
C ASP A 48 -14.12 -15.01 -14.85
N VAL A 49 -14.57 -14.83 -13.60
CA VAL A 49 -15.55 -13.80 -13.24
C VAL A 49 -14.82 -12.62 -12.59
N PRO A 50 -14.88 -11.42 -13.19
CA PRO A 50 -14.20 -10.25 -12.64
C PRO A 50 -14.86 -9.79 -11.33
N LEU A 51 -14.08 -9.14 -10.47
CA LEU A 51 -14.60 -8.48 -9.27
C LEU A 51 -15.59 -7.39 -9.69
N SER A 52 -16.75 -7.32 -9.02
CA SER A 52 -17.88 -6.49 -9.44
C SER A 52 -17.63 -4.99 -9.53
N PHE A 53 -16.57 -4.49 -8.90
CA PHE A 53 -16.16 -3.08 -8.97
C PHE A 53 -15.26 -2.77 -10.16
N ILE A 54 -14.54 -3.77 -10.71
CA ILE A 54 -13.55 -3.58 -11.77
C ILE A 54 -14.20 -3.11 -13.08
N PRO A 55 -15.30 -3.71 -13.56
CA PRO A 55 -15.98 -3.23 -14.77
C PRO A 55 -16.56 -1.81 -14.65
N LYS A 56 -16.65 -1.28 -13.42
CA LYS A 56 -17.17 0.07 -13.17
C LYS A 56 -16.06 1.14 -13.22
N MET A 57 -14.79 0.73 -13.31
CA MET A 57 -13.63 1.61 -13.39
C MET A 57 -13.18 1.76 -14.84
N GLU A 58 -13.19 2.98 -15.39
CA GLU A 58 -12.87 3.26 -16.80
C GLU A 58 -11.51 2.71 -17.26
N PHE A 59 -10.47 2.79 -16.42
CA PHE A 59 -9.12 2.30 -16.78
C PHE A 59 -8.99 0.76 -16.76
N PHE A 60 -9.79 0.06 -15.94
CA PHE A 60 -9.67 -1.40 -15.76
C PHE A 60 -10.80 -2.19 -16.43
N SER A 61 -11.81 -1.50 -16.96
CA SER A 61 -12.97 -2.13 -17.59
C SER A 61 -12.64 -2.83 -18.91
N ASP A 62 -11.54 -2.46 -19.58
CA ASP A 62 -11.13 -3.06 -20.86
C ASP A 62 -10.62 -4.51 -20.72
N PHE A 63 -10.06 -4.86 -19.56
CA PHE A 63 -9.51 -6.19 -19.28
C PHE A 63 -9.93 -6.71 -17.90
N PRO A 64 -11.24 -6.84 -17.63
CA PRO A 64 -11.77 -6.85 -16.27
C PRO A 64 -11.31 -8.06 -15.43
N VAL A 65 -11.11 -9.22 -16.05
CA VAL A 65 -10.59 -10.43 -15.36
C VAL A 65 -9.13 -10.25 -14.98
N VAL A 66 -8.29 -9.85 -15.95
CA VAL A 66 -6.85 -9.63 -15.74
C VAL A 66 -6.64 -8.54 -14.69
N SER A 67 -7.38 -7.44 -14.79
CA SER A 67 -7.34 -6.33 -13.85
C SER A 67 -7.75 -6.75 -12.43
N SER A 68 -8.76 -7.61 -12.30
CA SER A 68 -9.17 -8.17 -11.01
C SER A 68 -8.04 -8.95 -10.34
N TRP A 69 -7.37 -9.83 -11.09
CA TRP A 69 -6.23 -10.59 -10.60
C TRP A 69 -5.04 -9.69 -10.26
N LEU A 70 -4.71 -8.71 -11.11
CA LEU A 70 -3.59 -7.79 -10.89
C LEU A 70 -3.74 -6.97 -9.62
N ILE A 71 -4.91 -6.35 -9.40
CA ILE A 71 -5.18 -5.58 -8.19
C ILE A 71 -5.12 -6.48 -6.96
N THR A 72 -5.75 -7.65 -7.03
CA THR A 72 -5.79 -8.59 -5.91
C THR A 72 -4.40 -9.09 -5.51
N ILE A 73 -3.59 -9.51 -6.49
CA ILE A 73 -2.21 -9.98 -6.23
C ILE A 73 -1.34 -8.82 -5.72
N SER A 74 -1.56 -7.61 -6.22
CA SER A 74 -0.83 -6.43 -5.76
C SER A 74 -1.09 -6.15 -4.28
N GLU A 75 -2.36 -6.11 -3.88
CA GLU A 75 -2.76 -5.85 -2.49
C GLU A 75 -2.39 -7.01 -1.55
N LEU A 76 -2.64 -8.26 -1.97
CA LEU A 76 -2.47 -9.42 -1.10
C LEU A 76 -0.99 -9.82 -0.92
N ILE A 77 -0.20 -9.73 -1.99
CA ILE A 77 1.13 -10.34 -2.04
C ILE A 77 2.20 -9.27 -2.27
N LEU A 78 2.14 -8.56 -3.40
CA LEU A 78 3.28 -7.75 -3.85
C LEU A 78 3.57 -6.58 -2.91
N ILE A 79 2.55 -5.78 -2.58
CA ILE A 79 2.71 -4.61 -1.70
C ILE A 79 3.16 -5.07 -0.30
N PRO A 80 2.49 -6.01 0.39
CA PRO A 80 2.93 -6.48 1.70
C PRO A 80 4.36 -7.02 1.68
N LEU A 81 4.71 -7.84 0.69
CA LEU A 81 6.03 -8.45 0.57
C LEU A 81 7.12 -7.38 0.37
N PHE A 82 6.92 -6.46 -0.58
CA PHE A 82 7.91 -5.43 -0.89
C PHE A 82 8.11 -4.44 0.26
N ILE A 83 7.03 -4.08 0.96
CA ILE A 83 7.11 -3.19 2.13
C ILE A 83 7.85 -3.87 3.31
N ILE A 84 7.60 -5.16 3.57
CA ILE A 84 8.29 -5.88 4.65
C ILE A 84 9.75 -6.14 4.30
N LEU A 85 10.03 -6.70 3.11
CA LEU A 85 11.41 -6.96 2.67
C LEU A 85 12.20 -5.66 2.57
N GLY A 86 11.55 -4.56 2.22
CA GLY A 86 12.18 -3.24 2.16
C GLY A 86 12.63 -2.69 3.51
N GLY A 87 12.11 -3.21 4.63
CA GLY A 87 12.58 -2.87 5.98
C GLY A 87 13.82 -3.67 6.42
N LEU A 88 14.15 -4.76 5.72
CA LEU A 88 15.22 -5.67 6.09
C LEU A 88 16.59 -5.11 5.65
N LYS A 89 17.20 -4.31 6.53
CA LYS A 89 18.49 -3.63 6.29
C LYS A 89 19.64 -4.56 5.87
N PHE A 90 19.59 -5.85 6.21
CA PHE A 90 20.62 -6.82 5.84
C PHE A 90 20.66 -7.13 4.33
N ILE A 91 19.62 -6.77 3.56
CA ILE A 91 19.56 -6.97 2.10
C ILE A 91 20.21 -5.78 1.35
N GLY A 92 20.75 -4.78 2.08
CA GLY A 92 21.53 -3.70 1.51
C GLY A 92 20.72 -2.79 0.56
N PRO A 93 21.29 -2.32 -0.58
CA PRO A 93 20.61 -1.40 -1.50
C PRO A 93 19.28 -1.94 -2.07
N THR A 94 19.14 -3.26 -2.14
CA THR A 94 17.93 -3.93 -2.62
C THR A 94 16.74 -3.67 -1.70
N ALA A 95 16.95 -3.51 -0.39
CA ALA A 95 15.87 -3.21 0.55
C ALA A 95 15.18 -1.88 0.20
N LYS A 96 15.97 -0.84 -0.10
CA LYS A 96 15.42 0.46 -0.53
C LYS A 96 14.61 0.33 -1.82
N ALA A 97 15.15 -0.39 -2.81
CA ALA A 97 14.45 -0.61 -4.09
C ALA A 97 13.11 -1.33 -3.88
N LEU A 98 13.07 -2.37 -3.03
CA LEU A 98 11.84 -3.09 -2.69
C LEU A 98 10.85 -2.18 -1.97
N SER A 99 11.29 -1.42 -0.96
CA SER A 99 10.46 -0.45 -0.24
C SER A 99 9.82 0.57 -1.20
N THR A 100 10.62 1.13 -2.11
CA THR A 100 10.16 2.06 -3.14
C THR A 100 9.17 1.40 -4.10
N LEU A 101 9.42 0.19 -4.58
CA LEU A 101 8.50 -0.55 -5.46
C LEU A 101 7.17 -0.84 -4.76
N GLY A 102 7.20 -1.25 -3.50
CA GLY A 102 6.01 -1.43 -2.67
C GLY A 102 5.22 -0.13 -2.53
N GLY A 103 5.92 1.00 -2.29
CA GLY A 103 5.31 2.32 -2.25
C GLY A 103 4.69 2.75 -3.58
N ILE A 104 5.35 2.49 -4.72
CA ILE A 104 4.83 2.80 -6.06
C ILE A 104 3.56 2.01 -6.32
N LEU A 105 3.60 0.70 -6.09
CA LEU A 105 2.43 -0.17 -6.27
C LEU A 105 1.28 0.24 -5.34
N GLY A 106 1.55 0.48 -4.06
CA GLY A 106 0.55 0.92 -3.11
C GLY A 106 -0.08 2.26 -3.50
N THR A 107 0.75 3.22 -3.92
CA THR A 107 0.27 4.54 -4.38
C THR A 107 -0.61 4.40 -5.61
N PHE A 108 -0.17 3.60 -6.59
CA PHE A 108 -0.93 3.36 -7.81
C PHE A 108 -2.27 2.68 -7.52
N VAL A 109 -2.28 1.60 -6.75
CA VAL A 109 -3.52 0.87 -6.39
C VAL A 109 -4.47 1.76 -5.59
N MET A 110 -3.98 2.53 -4.62
CA MET A 110 -4.84 3.45 -3.85
C MET A 110 -5.38 4.58 -4.71
N ALA A 111 -4.57 5.14 -5.61
CA ALA A 111 -5.05 6.17 -6.53
C ALA A 111 -6.16 5.63 -7.44
N VAL A 112 -5.96 4.44 -7.99
CA VAL A 112 -6.98 3.74 -8.78
C VAL A 112 -8.26 3.52 -8.00
N ILE A 113 -8.18 3.07 -6.75
CA ILE A 113 -9.35 2.79 -5.93
C ILE A 113 -10.10 4.09 -5.59
N ILE A 114 -9.38 5.14 -5.22
CA ILE A 114 -9.96 6.43 -4.86
C ILE A 114 -10.60 7.10 -6.08
N TRP A 115 -9.80 7.37 -7.11
CA TRP A 115 -10.24 8.14 -8.28
C TRP A 115 -10.97 7.32 -9.32
N GLY A 116 -10.81 6.00 -9.34
CA GLY A 116 -11.50 5.11 -10.27
C GLY A 116 -12.78 4.49 -9.70
N PHE A 117 -12.96 4.46 -8.39
CA PHE A 117 -14.14 3.83 -7.78
C PHE A 117 -14.83 4.67 -6.73
N HIS A 118 -14.14 5.11 -5.67
CA HIS A 118 -14.82 5.86 -4.60
C HIS A 118 -15.47 7.15 -5.10
N PHE A 119 -14.72 7.99 -5.83
CA PHE A 119 -15.27 9.23 -6.37
C PHE A 119 -16.27 9.00 -7.51
N PRO A 120 -15.91 8.33 -8.63
CA PRO A 120 -16.81 8.28 -9.78
C PRO A 120 -17.94 7.25 -9.65
N VAL A 121 -17.75 6.16 -8.90
CA VAL A 121 -18.73 5.06 -8.84
C VAL A 121 -19.57 5.12 -7.57
N LEU A 122 -18.96 5.38 -6.41
CA LEU A 122 -19.69 5.49 -5.15
C LEU A 122 -20.18 6.92 -4.85
N ASN A 123 -19.68 7.92 -5.58
CA ASN A 123 -19.97 9.34 -5.34
C ASN A 123 -19.69 9.78 -3.90
N GLU A 124 -18.63 9.20 -3.32
CA GLU A 124 -18.16 9.51 -1.97
C GLU A 124 -17.25 10.74 -1.99
N SER A 125 -17.18 11.44 -0.87
CA SER A 125 -16.32 12.61 -0.68
C SER A 125 -15.03 12.24 0.07
N PHE A 126 -14.08 13.18 0.17
CA PHE A 126 -12.85 12.96 0.95
C PHE A 126 -13.12 12.58 2.42
N SER A 127 -14.24 13.04 3.01
CA SER A 127 -14.59 12.69 4.38
C SER A 127 -15.13 11.25 4.52
N ASP A 128 -15.40 10.56 3.42
CA ASP A 128 -15.93 9.20 3.47
C ASP A 128 -14.81 8.16 3.29
N ILE A 129 -13.66 8.57 2.75
CA ILE A 129 -12.54 7.69 2.34
C ILE A 129 -11.26 7.85 3.16
N HIS A 130 -11.40 8.13 4.46
CA HIS A 130 -10.27 8.39 5.37
C HIS A 130 -9.22 7.27 5.36
N LEU A 131 -9.68 6.01 5.31
CA LEU A 131 -8.77 4.87 5.30
C LEU A 131 -7.94 4.81 4.01
N GLN A 132 -8.57 5.01 2.86
CA GLN A 132 -7.92 4.97 1.56
C GLN A 132 -6.90 6.12 1.45
N LEU A 133 -7.24 7.30 1.96
CA LEU A 133 -6.31 8.44 2.04
C LEU A 133 -5.12 8.15 2.97
N MET A 134 -5.36 7.50 4.11
CA MET A 134 -4.30 7.07 5.02
C MET A 134 -3.37 6.06 4.34
N LEU A 135 -3.92 5.04 3.67
CA LEU A 135 -3.15 4.04 2.94
C LEU A 135 -2.36 4.66 1.78
N LEU A 136 -2.94 5.63 1.08
CA LEU A 136 -2.25 6.42 0.07
C LEU A 136 -1.06 7.18 0.68
N ALA A 137 -1.27 7.88 1.80
CA ALA A 137 -0.22 8.63 2.48
C ALA A 137 0.92 7.72 2.98
N MET A 138 0.59 6.54 3.54
CA MET A 138 1.56 5.54 3.95
C MET A 138 2.34 4.98 2.76
N SER A 139 1.66 4.72 1.64
CA SER A 139 2.32 4.24 0.42
C SER A 139 3.29 5.28 -0.15
N VAL A 140 2.89 6.56 -0.17
CA VAL A 140 3.74 7.68 -0.59
C VAL A 140 4.95 7.83 0.33
N TYR A 141 4.78 7.65 1.65
CA TYR A 141 5.88 7.69 2.60
C TYR A 141 7.00 6.68 2.24
N PHE A 142 6.63 5.46 1.81
CA PHE A 142 7.60 4.42 1.43
C PHE A 142 8.29 4.65 0.08
N LEU A 143 7.85 5.62 -0.73
CA LEU A 143 8.60 6.04 -1.92
C LEU A 143 9.97 6.66 -1.57
N PHE A 144 10.09 7.20 -0.36
CA PHE A 144 11.27 7.96 0.08
C PHE A 144 12.10 7.23 1.14
N LYS A 145 11.69 6.02 1.55
CA LYS A 145 12.36 5.20 2.57
C LYS A 145 12.94 3.94 1.96
#